data_AF-A0A7J9X4R1-F1
#
_entry.id   AF-A0A7J9X4R1-F1
#
_cell.length_a   1.000
_cell.length_b   1.000
_cell.length_c   1.000
_cell.angle_alpha   90.00
_cell.angle_beta   90.00
_cell.angle_gamma   90.00
#
_symmetry.space_group_name_H-M   'P 1'
#
loop_
_entity.id
_entity.type
_entity.pdbx_description
1 polymer ?
#
loop_
_entity_poly.entity_id
_entity_poly.type
_entity_poly.pdbx_seq_one_letter_code
_entity_poly.pdbx_strand_id
1 'polypeptide(L)'
;MFNPVSLDGAALGDSWVLDIDVRPGEVVFELDLVLLPGHPAYEPPEPGEEYCYRRASLRFGGLREVTWRLGDSPPWEDPEDELDYGNIDTLRTDGEVYELDGDWGAMRLVADPPLVDLQ
;
A
#
# COMPACT_ATOMS: atom_id res chain seq x y z
N MET A 1 -3.44 -12.84 -17.41
CA MET A 1 -3.85 -11.44 -17.70
C MET A 1 -3.95 -10.75 -16.37
N PHE A 2 -3.31 -9.59 -16.21
CA PHE A 2 -3.37 -8.86 -14.94
C PHE A 2 -4.75 -8.26 -14.69
N ASN A 3 -5.26 -8.45 -13.47
CA ASN A 3 -6.51 -7.91 -12.99
C ASN A 3 -6.25 -6.98 -11.80
N PRO A 4 -7.03 -5.91 -11.61
CA PRO A 4 -6.94 -5.09 -10.41
C PRO A 4 -7.16 -5.92 -9.14
N VAL A 5 -6.37 -5.66 -8.10
CA VAL A 5 -6.65 -6.19 -6.76
C VAL A 5 -7.54 -5.19 -6.05
N SER A 6 -8.63 -5.68 -5.45
CA SER A 6 -9.48 -4.88 -4.56
C SER A 6 -9.19 -5.28 -3.12
N LEU A 7 -9.00 -4.29 -2.26
CA LEU A 7 -8.96 -4.47 -0.81
C LEU A 7 -10.34 -4.08 -0.29
N ASP A 8 -11.04 -5.02 0.34
CA ASP A 8 -12.45 -4.86 0.72
C ASP A 8 -12.66 -3.55 1.49
N GLY A 9 -13.36 -2.59 0.89
CA GLY A 9 -13.69 -1.31 1.52
C GLY A 9 -12.52 -0.35 1.73
N ALA A 10 -11.41 -0.47 0.99
CA ALA A 10 -10.28 0.46 1.05
C ALA A 10 -9.91 1.04 -0.32
N ALA A 11 -9.36 2.26 -0.33
CA ALA A 11 -8.99 3.00 -1.55
C ALA A 11 -7.50 3.34 -1.59
N LEU A 12 -6.70 2.51 -2.27
CA LEU A 12 -5.24 2.66 -2.33
C LEU A 12 -4.76 3.97 -2.98
N GLY A 13 -5.45 4.44 -4.02
CA GLY A 13 -5.09 5.69 -4.72
C GLY A 13 -5.29 6.96 -3.87
N ASP A 14 -6.08 6.86 -2.79
CA ASP A 14 -6.29 7.95 -1.82
C ASP A 14 -5.50 7.71 -0.51
N SER A 15 -4.81 6.57 -0.40
CA SER A 15 -4.04 6.14 0.78
C SER A 15 -2.55 6.47 0.64
N TRP A 16 -1.87 6.80 1.73
CA TRP A 16 -0.45 7.19 1.71
C TRP A 16 0.46 6.01 2.05
N VAL A 17 1.57 5.89 1.34
CA VAL A 17 2.65 4.94 1.64
C VAL A 17 3.64 5.63 2.56
N LEU A 18 3.83 5.05 3.74
CA LEU A 18 4.65 5.62 4.81
C LEU A 18 6.02 4.95 4.92
N ASP A 19 6.08 3.66 4.59
CA ASP A 19 7.33 2.91 4.49
C ASP A 19 7.16 1.69 3.59
N ILE A 20 8.28 1.19 3.07
CA ILE A 20 8.35 -0.02 2.26
C ILE A 20 9.51 -0.88 2.76
N ASP A 21 9.21 -1.92 3.52
CA ASP A 21 10.18 -2.89 4.02
C ASP A 21 10.26 -4.11 3.09
N VAL A 22 11.45 -4.38 2.55
CA VAL A 22 11.73 -5.57 1.74
C VAL A 22 12.70 -6.45 2.52
N ARG A 23 12.21 -7.61 2.97
CA ARG A 23 12.98 -8.56 3.78
C ARG A 23 12.84 -9.99 3.27
N PRO A 24 13.71 -10.93 3.71
CA PRO A 24 13.61 -12.31 3.28
C PRO A 24 12.22 -12.91 3.58
N GLY A 25 11.51 -13.29 2.52
CA GLY A 25 10.20 -13.95 2.63
C GLY A 25 8.98 -13.02 2.66
N GLU A 26 9.15 -11.69 2.70
CA GLU A 26 8.02 -10.76 2.61
C GLU A 26 8.38 -9.35 2.13
N VAL A 27 7.39 -8.67 1.54
CA VAL A 27 7.38 -7.22 1.32
C VAL A 27 6.22 -6.63 2.12
N VAL A 28 6.46 -5.52 2.82
CA VAL A 28 5.46 -4.82 3.62
C VAL A 28 5.42 -3.35 3.21
N PHE A 29 4.22 -2.87 2.91
CA PHE A 29 3.93 -1.44 2.81
C PHE A 29 3.23 -1.01 4.09
N GLU A 30 3.81 -0.05 4.81
CA GLU A 30 3.11 0.65 5.89
C GLU A 30 2.33 1.80 5.28
N LEU A 31 1.05 1.91 5.64
CA LEU A 31 0.09 2.79 4.99
C LEU A 31 -0.69 3.61 6.01
N ASP A 32 -1.02 4.84 5.62
CA ASP A 32 -2.27 5.48 6.05
C ASP A 32 -3.36 5.12 5.05
N LEU A 33 -4.10 4.06 5.37
CA LEU A 33 -5.11 3.46 4.50
C LEU A 33 -6.44 4.21 4.61
N VAL A 34 -6.96 4.65 3.46
CA VAL A 34 -8.31 5.21 3.36
C VAL A 34 -9.33 4.09 3.39
N LEU A 35 -10.18 4.11 4.42
CA LEU A 35 -11.36 3.27 4.52
C LEU A 35 -12.57 3.95 3.90
N LEU A 36 -13.33 3.19 3.12
CA LEU A 36 -14.57 3.61 2.48
C LEU A 36 -15.79 3.28 3.35
N PRO A 37 -16.91 4.02 3.21
CA PRO A 37 -18.16 3.67 3.86
C PRO A 37 -18.57 2.22 3.59
N GLY A 38 -18.81 1.47 4.66
CA GLY A 38 -19.14 0.03 4.60
C GLY A 38 -18.02 -0.89 5.09
N HIS A 39 -16.79 -0.38 5.23
CA HIS A 39 -15.75 -1.10 5.96
C HIS A 39 -16.12 -1.19 7.46
N PRO A 40 -15.94 -2.35 8.14
CA PRO A 40 -16.33 -2.51 9.55
C PRO A 40 -15.65 -1.53 10.52
N ALA A 41 -14.44 -1.08 10.17
CA ALA A 41 -13.65 -0.12 10.95
C ALA A 41 -13.80 1.34 10.47
N TYR A 42 -14.70 1.61 9.52
CA TYR A 42 -14.94 2.95 9.01
C TYR A 42 -15.60 3.86 10.06
N GLU A 43 -15.07 5.07 10.18
CA GLU A 43 -15.68 6.17 10.92
C GLU A 43 -15.68 7.43 10.03
N PRO A 44 -16.56 8.42 10.27
CA PRO A 44 -16.44 9.70 9.59
C PRO A 44 -15.04 10.33 9.79
N PRO A 45 -14.47 11.01 8.79
CA PRO A 45 -13.16 11.69 8.91
C PRO A 45 -13.11 12.63 10.11
N GLU A 46 -11.95 12.75 10.76
CA GLU A 46 -11.77 13.73 11.84
C GLU A 46 -11.80 15.17 11.29
N PRO A 47 -12.08 16.19 12.15
CA PRO A 47 -12.04 17.58 11.71
C PRO A 47 -10.66 17.98 11.15
N GLY A 48 -10.61 18.23 9.84
CA GLY A 48 -9.38 18.58 9.13
C GLY A 48 -8.88 17.49 8.19
N GLU A 49 -9.41 16.27 8.30
CA GLU A 49 -9.12 15.17 7.39
C GLU A 49 -10.13 15.11 6.23
N GLU A 50 -9.66 14.65 5.07
CA GLU A 50 -10.51 14.42 3.89
C GLU A 50 -11.19 13.04 3.93
N TYR A 51 -10.50 12.04 4.48
CA TYR A 51 -10.91 10.63 4.47
C TYR A 51 -10.77 9.98 5.85
N CYS A 52 -11.36 8.79 6.01
CA CYS A 52 -11.15 7.96 7.19
C CYS A 52 -9.81 7.23 7.08
N TYR A 53 -8.74 7.85 7.54
CA TYR A 53 -7.41 7.24 7.57
C TYR A 53 -7.29 6.23 8.72
N ARG A 54 -6.65 5.10 8.45
CA ARG A 54 -6.24 4.12 9.46
C ARG A 54 -4.84 3.61 9.16
N ARG A 55 -4.00 3.53 10.19
CA ARG A 55 -2.72 2.84 10.10
C ARG A 55 -2.94 1.39 9.72
N ALA A 56 -2.24 0.95 8.70
CA ALA A 56 -2.36 -0.40 8.18
C ALA A 56 -1.04 -0.89 7.60
N SER A 57 -0.88 -2.20 7.55
CA SER A 57 0.17 -2.83 6.74
C SER A 57 -0.45 -3.65 5.61
N LEU A 58 0.04 -3.47 4.39
CA LEU A 58 -0.24 -4.34 3.25
C LEU A 58 0.96 -5.29 3.07
N ARG A 59 0.73 -6.58 3.32
CA ARG A 59 1.79 -7.58 3.44
C ARG A 59 1.72 -8.63 2.35
N PHE A 60 2.80 -8.76 1.59
CA PHE A 60 3.03 -9.84 0.64
C PHE A 60 3.94 -10.89 1.26
N GLY A 61 3.33 -11.90 1.91
CA GLY A 61 4.04 -13.03 2.52
C GLY A 61 4.39 -14.13 1.52
N GLY A 62 5.24 -15.07 1.94
CA GLY A 62 5.64 -16.18 1.07
C GLY A 62 6.41 -15.72 -0.17
N LEU A 63 7.15 -14.62 -0.04
CA LEU A 63 7.84 -13.97 -1.17
C LEU A 63 8.89 -14.90 -1.78
N ARG A 64 8.74 -15.15 -3.08
CA ARG A 64 9.63 -16.00 -3.89
C ARG A 64 10.54 -15.18 -4.79
N GLU A 65 10.00 -14.10 -5.36
CA GLU A 65 10.74 -13.15 -6.20
C GLU A 65 10.29 -11.72 -5.91
N VAL A 66 11.23 -10.78 -5.92
CA VAL A 66 10.97 -9.34 -5.90
C VAL A 66 11.93 -8.67 -6.89
N THR A 67 11.39 -7.80 -7.72
CA THR A 67 12.15 -6.81 -8.48
C THR A 67 11.57 -5.45 -8.18
N TRP A 68 12.39 -4.53 -7.70
CA TRP A 68 12.00 -3.15 -7.44
C TRP A 68 12.87 -2.22 -8.28
N ARG A 69 12.20 -1.38 -9.07
CA ARG A 69 12.79 -0.22 -9.71
C ARG A 69 12.36 1.00 -8.91
N LEU A 70 13.31 1.64 -8.24
CA LEU A 70 13.06 2.87 -7.48
C LEU A 70 12.57 3.98 -8.42
N GLY A 71 11.64 4.78 -7.91
CA GLY A 71 11.21 6.03 -8.56
C GLY A 71 12.27 7.11 -8.47
N ASP A 72 12.07 8.19 -9.23
CA ASP A 72 12.98 9.34 -9.26
C ASP A 72 12.61 10.43 -8.23
N SER A 73 11.45 10.29 -7.56
CA SER A 73 10.97 11.22 -6.55
C SER A 73 11.51 10.85 -5.17
N PRO A 74 12.18 11.77 -4.45
CA PRO A 74 12.47 11.54 -3.05
C PRO A 74 11.15 11.54 -2.24
N PRO A 75 11.08 10.80 -1.13
CA PRO A 75 9.95 10.91 -0.21
C PRO A 75 9.80 12.36 0.27
N TRP A 76 8.56 12.79 0.50
CA TRP A 76 8.30 14.03 1.19
C TRP A 76 8.45 13.78 2.69
N GLU A 77 9.31 14.54 3.34
CA GLU A 77 9.46 14.52 4.80
C GLU A 77 8.58 15.64 5.35
N ASP A 78 7.59 15.29 6.15
CA ASP A 78 6.83 16.27 6.90
C ASP A 78 7.67 16.84 8.08
N PRO A 79 7.25 17.95 8.72
CA PRO A 79 7.97 18.53 9.85
C PRO A 79 8.03 17.64 11.12
N GLU A 80 7.28 16.52 11.15
CA GLU A 80 7.19 15.55 12.24
C GLU A 80 7.95 14.24 11.93
N ASP A 81 8.78 14.22 10.87
CA ASP A 81 9.56 13.08 10.36
C ASP A 81 8.69 11.91 9.84
N GLU A 82 7.42 12.18 9.49
CA GLU A 82 6.60 11.22 8.77
C GLU A 82 6.98 11.23 7.28
N LEU A 83 7.44 10.07 6.80
CA LEU A 83 7.78 9.89 5.40
C LEU A 83 6.51 9.65 4.59
N ASP A 84 6.37 10.39 3.49
CA ASP A 84 5.33 10.17 2.49
C ASP A 84 6.00 9.80 1.16
N TYR A 85 5.73 8.58 0.72
CA TYR A 85 6.22 8.01 -0.53
C TYR A 85 5.20 8.13 -1.68
N GLY A 86 4.11 8.86 -1.47
CA GLY A 86 2.96 8.96 -2.37
C GLY A 86 1.98 7.80 -2.18
N ASN A 87 1.17 7.53 -3.19
CA ASN A 87 0.15 6.50 -3.15
C ASN A 87 0.60 5.19 -3.83
N ILE A 88 -0.24 4.15 -3.78
CA ILE A 88 -0.15 3.02 -4.70
C ILE A 88 -1.13 3.28 -5.84
N ASP A 89 -0.63 3.75 -6.98
CA ASP A 89 -1.42 4.12 -8.16
C ASP A 89 -2.07 2.89 -8.80
N THR A 90 -1.30 1.81 -8.89
CA THR A 90 -1.77 0.55 -9.45
C THR A 90 -1.36 -0.61 -8.56
N LEU A 91 -2.30 -1.53 -8.30
CA LEU A 91 -2.02 -2.87 -7.81
C LEU A 91 -2.80 -3.87 -8.66
N ARG A 92 -2.08 -4.75 -9.37
CA ARG A 92 -2.66 -5.75 -10.26
C ARG A 92 -2.02 -7.12 -10.07
N THR A 93 -2.79 -8.17 -10.36
CA THR A 93 -2.36 -9.56 -10.16
C THR A 93 -2.68 -10.47 -11.35
N ASP A 94 -1.79 -11.44 -11.60
CA ASP A 94 -2.00 -12.59 -12.50
C ASP A 94 -1.57 -13.87 -11.76
N GLY A 95 -2.49 -14.45 -10.99
CA GLY A 95 -2.19 -15.58 -10.10
C GLY A 95 -1.40 -15.13 -8.88
N GLU A 96 -0.19 -15.65 -8.71
CA GLU A 96 0.73 -15.30 -7.61
C GLU A 96 1.66 -14.12 -7.97
N VAL A 97 1.53 -13.60 -9.19
CA VAL A 97 2.34 -12.46 -9.65
C VAL A 97 1.60 -11.17 -9.34
N TYR A 98 2.28 -10.23 -8.70
CA TYR A 98 1.77 -8.89 -8.42
C TYR A 98 2.64 -7.84 -9.11
N GLU A 99 1.99 -6.81 -9.64
CA GLU A 99 2.64 -5.59 -10.14
C GLU A 99 2.04 -4.40 -9.40
N LEU A 100 2.92 -3.60 -8.81
CA LEU A 100 2.60 -2.38 -8.08
C LEU A 100 3.41 -1.22 -8.65
N ASP A 101 2.80 -0.04 -8.69
CA ASP A 101 3.49 1.20 -9.02
C ASP A 101 2.93 2.40 -8.24
N GLY A 102 3.79 3.40 -8.06
CA GLY A 102 3.53 4.69 -7.44
C GLY A 102 4.77 5.58 -7.54
N ASP A 103 4.81 6.69 -6.82
CA ASP A 103 5.94 7.64 -6.84
C ASP A 103 7.25 7.02 -6.32
N TRP A 104 7.15 6.07 -5.37
CA TRP A 104 8.25 5.24 -4.86
C TRP A 104 8.82 4.25 -5.89
N GLY A 105 8.22 4.16 -7.08
CA GLY A 105 8.68 3.37 -8.20
C GLY A 105 7.75 2.21 -8.53
N ALA A 106 8.32 1.15 -9.12
CA ALA A 106 7.57 0.00 -9.59
C ALA A 106 8.14 -1.31 -9.05
N MET A 107 7.27 -2.14 -8.50
CA MET A 107 7.58 -3.47 -7.99
C MET A 107 6.87 -4.56 -8.78
N ARG A 108 7.59 -5.67 -8.99
CA ARG A 108 7.01 -6.94 -9.41
C ARG A 108 7.35 -8.01 -8.39
N LEU A 109 6.33 -8.70 -7.88
CA LEU A 109 6.43 -9.69 -6.82
C LEU A 109 5.91 -11.05 -7.29
N VAL A 110 6.44 -12.12 -6.73
CA VAL A 110 5.81 -13.45 -6.72
C VAL A 110 5.62 -13.85 -5.27
N ALA A 111 4.37 -13.94 -4.80
CA ALA A 111 4.02 -14.07 -3.39
C ALA A 111 2.68 -14.78 -3.20
N ASP A 112 2.35 -15.10 -1.95
CA ASP A 112 1.00 -15.53 -1.58
C ASP A 112 0.02 -14.33 -1.62
N PRO A 113 -1.31 -14.55 -1.57
CA PRO A 113 -2.28 -13.46 -1.52
C PRO A 113 -1.97 -12.46 -0.40
N PRO A 114 -1.97 -11.14 -0.71
CA PRO A 114 -1.61 -10.14 0.28
C PRO A 114 -2.66 -10.06 1.38
N LEU A 115 -2.20 -9.71 2.57
CA LEU A 115 -3.04 -9.46 3.73
C LEU A 115 -2.98 -7.99 4.11
N VAL A 116 -4.10 -7.44 4.56
CA VAL A 116 -4.19 -6.11 5.17
C VAL A 116 -4.40 -6.30 6.66
N ASP A 117 -3.54 -5.69 7.46
CA ASP A 117 -3.66 -5.66 8.92
C ASP A 117 -3.85 -4.22 9.39
N LEU A 118 -4.96 -3.92 10.05
CA LEU A 118 -5.24 -2.61 10.64
C LEU A 118 -4.64 -2.55 12.05
N GLN A 119 -3.97 -1.45 12.39
CA GLN A 119 -3.29 -1.25 13.68
C GLN A 119 -4.17 -0.60 14.74
#